data_AF-A0AAW0YUP3-F1
#
_entry.id   AF-A0AAW0YUP3-F1
#
_cell.length_a   1.000
_cell.length_b   1.000
_cell.length_c   1.000
_cell.angle_alpha   90.00
_cell.angle_beta   90.00
_cell.angle_gamma   90.00
#
_symmetry.space_group_name_H-M   'P 1'
#
loop_
_entity.id
_entity.type
_entity.pdbx_description
1 polymer ?
#
loop_
_entity_poly.entity_id
_entity_poly.type
_entity_poly.pdbx_seq_one_letter_code
_entity_poly.pdbx_strand_id
1 'polypeptide(L)'
;TNFFTTPGFLSSQLHSSLTQCEWWIVAPVGRKILIQMYIITYYTPGCILDYVLVNGNGKKTYPSSSSYIFCGTGFKSVITSSNMALIAYSGSPGLSNGIVFMYTVL
;
A
#
# COMPACT_ATOMS: atom_id res chain seq x y z
N THR A 1 -16.02 5.92 3.47
CA THR A 1 -14.65 5.44 3.73
C THR A 1 -14.70 3.95 3.87
N ASN A 2 -13.84 3.24 3.16
CA ASN A 2 -13.71 1.78 3.22
C ASN A 2 -12.27 1.41 3.58
N PHE A 3 -12.05 0.18 4.04
CA PHE A 3 -10.71 -0.30 4.38
C PHE A 3 -10.48 -1.72 3.90
N PHE A 4 -9.21 -2.07 3.76
CA PHE A 4 -8.74 -3.42 3.51
C PHE A 4 -7.36 -3.59 4.14
N THR A 5 -6.93 -4.84 4.31
CA THR A 5 -5.67 -5.15 4.98
C THR A 5 -4.81 -6.04 4.10
N THR A 6 -3.51 -6.06 4.38
CA THR A 6 -2.64 -7.12 3.85
C THR A 6 -3.12 -8.49 4.35
N PRO A 7 -2.82 -9.59 3.65
CA PRO A 7 -2.99 -10.93 4.20
C PRO A 7 -2.19 -11.05 5.51
N GLY A 8 -2.64 -11.89 6.44
CA GLY A 8 -1.92 -12.10 7.70
C GLY A 8 -1.99 -10.94 8.71
N PHE A 9 -2.74 -9.86 8.44
CA PHE A 9 -2.99 -8.81 9.42
C PHE A 9 -3.64 -9.39 10.69
N LEU A 10 -3.00 -9.20 11.85
CA LEU A 10 -3.36 -9.77 13.17
C LEU A 10 -3.29 -11.30 13.30
N SER A 11 -2.75 -12.01 12.30
CA SER A 11 -2.50 -13.44 12.40
C SER A 11 -1.27 -13.70 13.29
N SER A 12 -1.35 -14.71 14.16
CA SER A 12 -0.20 -15.23 14.90
C SER A 12 0.84 -15.90 14.00
N GLN A 13 0.47 -16.18 12.75
CA GLN A 13 1.37 -16.64 11.70
C GLN A 13 1.85 -15.45 10.89
N LEU A 14 3.11 -15.09 11.08
CA LEU A 14 3.85 -14.26 10.15
C LEU A 14 3.93 -14.98 8.80
N HIS A 15 4.00 -14.22 7.71
CA HIS A 15 4.16 -14.80 6.38
C HIS A 15 5.35 -15.79 6.35
N SER A 16 5.11 -17.01 5.87
CA SER A 16 6.16 -18.04 5.72
C SER A 16 6.99 -17.87 4.45
N SER A 17 6.54 -16.99 3.54
CA SER A 17 7.18 -16.70 2.26
C SER A 17 7.01 -15.22 1.91
N LEU A 18 7.83 -14.74 0.97
CA LEU A 18 7.67 -13.40 0.38
C LEU A 18 6.23 -13.24 -0.11
N THR A 19 5.56 -12.21 0.37
CA THR A 19 4.17 -11.92 0.02
C THR A 19 4.12 -10.66 -0.82
N GLN A 20 3.55 -10.80 -2.01
CA GLN A 20 3.33 -9.69 -2.94
C GLN A 20 1.84 -9.55 -3.19
N CYS A 21 1.32 -8.34 -3.05
CA CYS A 21 -0.09 -8.04 -3.25
C CYS A 21 -0.25 -6.74 -4.03
N GLU A 22 -1.25 -6.73 -4.90
CA GLU A 22 -1.59 -5.58 -5.73
C GLU A 22 -3.09 -5.32 -5.64
N TRP A 23 -3.48 -4.07 -5.41
CA TRP A 23 -4.87 -3.64 -5.35
C TRP A 23 -5.10 -2.46 -6.27
N TRP A 24 -6.11 -2.60 -7.13
CA TRP A 24 -6.62 -1.50 -7.93
C TRP A 24 -7.87 -0.92 -7.28
N ILE A 25 -7.85 0.39 -7.05
CA ILE A 25 -9.01 1.13 -6.57
C ILE A 25 -9.46 2.04 -7.71
N VAL A 26 -10.72 1.89 -8.12
CA VAL A 26 -11.32 2.69 -9.18
C VAL A 26 -12.51 3.44 -8.60
N ALA A 27 -12.45 4.77 -8.67
CA ALA A 27 -13.53 5.68 -8.34
C ALA A 27 -14.24 6.17 -9.61
N PRO A 28 -15.45 6.76 -9.49
CA PRO A 28 -16.10 7.44 -10.60
C PRO A 28 -15.18 8.49 -11.25
N VAL A 29 -15.32 8.66 -12.57
CA VAL A 29 -14.54 9.66 -13.33
C VAL A 29 -14.75 11.06 -12.75
N GLY A 30 -13.66 11.84 -12.67
CA GLY A 30 -13.67 13.19 -12.11
C GLY A 30 -13.51 13.25 -10.58
N ARG A 31 -13.51 12.11 -9.89
CA ARG A 31 -13.23 12.02 -8.44
C ARG A 31 -11.76 11.68 -8.21
N LYS A 32 -11.22 12.10 -7.06
CA LYS A 32 -9.90 11.66 -6.57
C LYS A 32 -10.07 10.65 -5.45
N ILE A 33 -8.99 9.95 -5.10
CA ILE A 33 -8.97 8.99 -4.01
C ILE A 33 -7.96 9.47 -2.98
N LEU A 34 -8.40 9.62 -1.73
CA LEU A 34 -7.53 9.74 -0.58
C LEU A 34 -7.23 8.34 -0.05
N ILE A 35 -5.95 7.97 -0.04
CA ILE A 35 -5.45 6.73 0.54
C ILE A 35 -4.73 7.08 1.83
N GLN A 36 -5.17 6.49 2.93
CA GLN A 36 -4.56 6.59 4.24
C GLN A 36 -4.12 5.21 4.66
N MET A 37 -2.97 5.11 5.32
CA MET A 37 -2.45 3.82 5.75
C MET A 37 -1.71 3.97 7.07
N TYR A 38 -1.89 2.98 7.93
CA TYR A 38 -1.07 2.82 9.13
C TYR A 38 -0.08 1.70 8.87
N ILE A 39 1.15 2.07 8.54
CA ILE A 39 2.19 1.13 8.14
C ILE A 39 2.84 0.58 9.40
N ILE A 40 2.90 -0.75 9.47
CA ILE A 40 3.64 -1.49 10.48
C ILE A 40 4.55 -2.48 9.75
N THR A 41 5.55 -1.96 9.02
CA THR A 41 6.56 -2.81 8.36
C THR A 41 7.90 -2.66 9.05
N TYR A 42 8.74 -3.68 8.90
CA TYR A 42 10.14 -3.56 9.25
C TYR A 42 10.82 -2.52 8.34
N TYR A 43 11.70 -1.71 8.92
CA TYR A 43 12.51 -0.78 8.14
C TYR A 43 13.65 -1.54 7.49
N THR A 44 13.73 -1.49 6.16
CA THR A 44 14.87 -1.99 5.40
C THR A 44 15.58 -0.82 4.73
N PRO A 45 16.92 -0.78 4.68
CA PRO A 45 17.63 0.27 3.97
C PRO A 45 17.11 0.40 2.53
N GLY A 46 16.63 1.60 2.17
CA GLY A 46 16.08 1.87 0.84
C GLY A 46 14.68 1.32 0.56
N CYS A 47 13.96 0.76 1.54
CA CYS A 47 12.61 0.19 1.37
C CYS A 47 12.54 -0.86 0.24
N ILE A 48 13.49 -1.79 0.19
CA ILE A 48 13.65 -2.71 -0.96
C ILE A 48 12.84 -4.00 -0.78
N LEU A 49 12.90 -4.60 0.41
CA LEU A 49 12.25 -5.89 0.69
C LEU A 49 10.83 -5.71 1.24
N ASP A 50 10.70 -4.78 2.17
CA ASP A 50 9.44 -4.45 2.85
C ASP A 50 9.02 -3.04 2.48
N TYR A 51 7.96 -2.94 1.68
CA TYR A 51 7.45 -1.63 1.25
C TYR A 51 5.98 -1.66 0.89
N VAL A 52 5.40 -0.46 0.91
CA VAL A 52 4.17 -0.12 0.21
C VAL A 52 4.49 0.88 -0.87
N LEU A 53 3.99 0.62 -2.07
CA LEU A 53 3.99 1.56 -3.18
C LEU A 53 2.57 2.01 -3.45
N VAL A 54 2.38 3.32 -3.64
CA VAL A 54 1.12 3.91 -4.10
C VAL A 54 1.37 4.65 -5.40
N ASN A 55 0.69 4.25 -6.47
CA ASN A 55 0.67 4.96 -7.74
C ASN A 55 -0.70 5.61 -7.97
N GLY A 56 -0.74 6.95 -7.95
CA GLY A 56 -1.97 7.73 -8.07
C GLY A 56 -2.58 7.85 -9.46
N ASN A 57 -1.98 7.21 -10.47
CA ASN A 57 -2.55 7.13 -11.83
C ASN A 57 -3.12 5.74 -12.17
N GLY A 58 -3.01 4.77 -11.25
CA GLY A 58 -3.55 3.40 -11.41
C GLY A 58 -2.83 2.52 -12.44
N LYS A 59 -1.76 2.99 -13.10
CA LYS A 59 -1.03 2.20 -14.09
C LYS A 59 -0.20 1.11 -13.42
N LYS A 60 -0.16 -0.06 -14.07
CA LYS A 60 0.66 -1.23 -13.66
C LYS A 60 2.17 -1.02 -13.87
N THR A 61 2.58 0.08 -14.49
CA THR A 61 4.00 0.46 -14.59
C THR A 61 4.42 1.23 -13.34
N TYR A 62 5.04 0.52 -12.40
CA TYR A 62 5.62 1.05 -11.17
C TYR A 62 6.91 0.29 -10.80
N PRO A 63 7.85 0.93 -10.08
CA PRO A 63 7.84 2.35 -9.71
C PRO A 63 7.95 3.29 -10.92
N SER A 64 7.22 4.41 -10.87
CA SER A 64 7.27 5.51 -11.84
C SER A 64 7.45 6.83 -11.08
N SER A 65 7.70 7.95 -11.78
CA SER A 65 7.84 9.27 -11.15
C SER A 65 6.60 9.72 -10.36
N SER A 66 5.44 9.11 -10.58
CA SER A 66 4.19 9.35 -9.84
C SER A 66 3.94 8.36 -8.69
N SER A 67 4.92 7.49 -8.40
CA SER A 67 4.81 6.49 -7.34
C SER A 67 5.43 6.99 -6.04
N TYR A 68 4.73 6.77 -4.94
CA TYR A 68 5.24 6.98 -3.60
C TYR A 68 5.61 5.64 -2.99
N ILE A 69 6.82 5.51 -2.46
CA ILE A 69 7.28 4.32 -1.74
C ILE A 69 7.38 4.64 -0.24
N PHE A 70 6.86 3.72 0.58
CA PHE A 70 6.84 3.84 2.03
C PHE A 70 7.33 2.56 2.68
N CYS A 71 8.10 2.69 3.76
CA CYS A 71 8.42 1.61 4.68
C CYS A 71 8.61 2.15 6.10
N GLY A 72 8.78 1.25 7.07
CA GLY A 72 8.89 1.58 8.49
C GLY A 72 7.52 1.74 9.15
N THR A 73 7.50 2.36 10.33
CA THR A 73 6.27 2.49 11.14
C THR A 73 5.68 3.89 11.05
N GLY A 74 4.35 3.96 10.99
CA GLY A 74 3.59 5.18 11.21
C GLY A 74 2.52 5.46 10.15
N PHE A 75 1.82 6.57 10.36
CA PHE A 75 0.74 7.01 9.47
C PHE A 75 1.31 7.63 8.19
N LYS A 76 0.74 7.25 7.03
CA LYS A 76 1.00 7.85 5.71
C LYS A 76 -0.31 8.16 4.99
N SER A 77 -0.27 9.13 4.09
CA SER A 77 -1.43 9.56 3.32
C SER A 77 -1.02 10.02 1.93
N VAL A 78 -1.81 9.67 0.91
CA VAL A 78 -1.61 10.04 -0.50
C VAL A 78 -2.95 10.43 -1.10
N ILE A 79 -3.00 11.54 -1.84
CA ILE A 79 -4.14 11.89 -2.68
C ILE A 79 -3.76 11.59 -4.13
N THR A 80 -4.61 10.84 -4.84
CA THR A 80 -4.36 10.47 -6.23
C THR A 80 -4.48 11.65 -7.17
N SER A 81 -3.75 11.60 -8.29
CA SER A 81 -3.89 12.56 -9.38
C SER A 81 -5.05 12.21 -10.34
N SER A 82 -5.57 10.98 -10.26
CA SER A 82 -6.66 10.46 -11.09
C SER A 82 -7.76 9.80 -10.26
N ASN A 83 -8.80 9.26 -10.92
CA ASN A 83 -9.83 8.42 -10.30
C ASN A 83 -9.38 6.97 -10.08
N MET A 84 -8.11 6.65 -10.34
CA MET A 84 -7.56 5.32 -10.17
C MET A 84 -6.35 5.36 -9.24
N ALA A 85 -6.22 4.32 -8.44
CA ALA A 85 -5.04 4.06 -7.63
C ALA A 85 -4.58 2.63 -7.80
N LEU A 86 -3.27 2.44 -7.77
CA LEU A 86 -2.66 1.14 -7.53
C LEU A 86 -1.92 1.19 -6.21
N ILE A 87 -2.13 0.18 -5.39
CA ILE A 87 -1.37 -0.07 -4.17
C ILE A 87 -0.65 -1.40 -4.36
N ALA A 88 0.67 -1.42 -4.22
CA ALA A 88 1.48 -2.63 -4.24
C ALA A 88 2.19 -2.80 -2.89
N TYR A 89 2.20 -4.01 -2.36
CA TYR A 89 2.83 -4.36 -1.10
C TYR A 89 3.81 -5.51 -1.32
N SER A 90 4.99 -5.39 -0.71
CA SER A 90 5.97 -6.46 -0.57
C SER A 90 6.26 -6.64 0.92
N GLY A 91 6.08 -7.88 1.41
CA GLY A 91 6.34 -8.26 2.78
C GLY A 91 7.31 -9.44 2.87
N SER A 92 8.38 -9.25 3.64
CA SER A 92 9.34 -10.31 3.94
C SER A 92 8.77 -11.32 4.95
N PRO A 93 9.14 -12.61 4.84
CA PRO A 93 8.75 -13.61 5.81
C PRO A 93 9.17 -13.22 7.23
N GLY A 94 8.32 -13.45 8.23
CA GLY A 94 8.69 -13.27 9.63
C GLY A 94 8.89 -11.83 10.13
N LEU A 95 8.74 -10.81 9.29
CA LEU A 95 9.09 -9.42 9.64
C LEU A 95 7.95 -8.41 9.52
N SER A 96 6.98 -8.66 8.62
CA SER A 96 5.92 -7.72 8.31
C SER A 96 4.65 -8.03 9.10
N ASN A 97 4.17 -7.09 9.93
CA ASN A 97 3.02 -7.28 10.82
C ASN A 97 1.67 -6.92 10.18
N GLY A 98 1.67 -6.78 8.85
CA GLY A 98 0.53 -6.37 8.06
C GLY A 98 0.18 -4.88 8.17
N ILE A 99 -0.62 -4.40 7.22
CA ILE A 99 -0.93 -2.98 7.02
C ILE A 99 -2.43 -2.81 6.85
N VAL A 100 -2.99 -1.77 7.47
CA VAL A 100 -4.36 -1.32 7.22
C VAL A 100 -4.33 -0.18 6.22
N PHE A 101 -5.08 -0.34 5.13
CA PHE A 101 -5.33 0.68 4.13
C PHE A 101 -6.76 1.17 4.25
N MET A 102 -6.95 2.48 4.25
CA MET A 102 -8.24 3.15 4.21
C MET A 102 -8.30 4.00 2.95
N TYR A 103 -9.43 3.96 2.25
CA TYR A 103 -9.65 4.80 1.08
C TYR A 103 -10.97 5.56 1.14
N THR A 104 -10.92 6.80 0.66
CA THR A 104 -12.06 7.72 0.59
C THR A 104 -12.09 8.36 -0.79
N VAL A 105 -13.26 8.34 -1.44
CA VAL A 105 -13.49 9.02 -2.72
C VAL A 105 -13.80 10.49 -2.44
N LEU A 106 -12.95 11.39 -2.93
CA LEU A 106 -13.02 12.84 -2.75
C LEU A 106 -13.82 13.54 -3.82
#